data_AF-A0A7K7GFQ2-F1
#
_entry.id   AF-A0A7K7GFQ2-F1
#
_cell.length_a   1.000
_cell.length_b   1.000
_cell.length_c   1.000
_cell.angle_alpha   90.00
_cell.angle_beta   90.00
_cell.angle_gamma   90.00
#
_symmetry.space_group_name_H-M   'P 1'
#
loop_
_entity.id
_entity.type
_entity.pdbx_description
1 polymer ?
#
loop_
_entity_poly.entity_id
_entity_poly.type
_entity_poly.pdbx_seq_one_letter_code
_entity_poly.pdbx_strand_id
1 'polypeptide(L)'
;NEIEEIKGLENCHSLTQLGLSHNKLTATQGLQNLPIKILNLSFNQIEKVNGLKTLKKLQRVDLSNNKINSLEGLEEHDLLEFINLEENQVAELSELKWIEDLPLLRVLNLLKNPLQKVHGYWLSAIFMLLQVTELDLKKVSVEEKVAAVNNQEPPPEVVAAEDHRIHVLCNIWQPQTVLHSTLPGADEDYPMLVLVGPLAGGKRQLALKICRKFKNSFRFGPCHTTRTAYFGEKNRLDYYFISQEVFVKMVIAGRFLLTYKYSGHSYGLARDTVESIAREGLATCIHLEIEGVRSLKNTHFKPRYILLVPNDKMKYEEHLRRTGLFSRAEIEEAVARVDMYLQINQDFPGYFHANINTGELFPIF
;
A
#
# COMPACT_ATOMS: atom_id res chain seq x y z
N ASN A 1 38.10 -13.54 -29.91
CA ASN A 1 38.34 -14.88 -30.48
C ASN A 1 37.31 -15.29 -31.53
N GLU A 2 36.46 -14.36 -32.02
CA GLU A 2 35.40 -14.65 -33.01
C GLU A 2 34.51 -15.87 -32.65
N ILE A 3 34.37 -16.18 -31.37
CA ILE A 3 33.58 -17.33 -30.92
C ILE A 3 32.10 -17.06 -31.19
N GLU A 4 31.46 -17.94 -31.94
CA GLU A 4 30.02 -17.85 -32.29
C GLU A 4 29.16 -18.74 -31.39
N GLU A 5 29.75 -19.80 -30.81
CA GLU A 5 29.04 -20.75 -29.95
C GLU A 5 29.93 -21.25 -28.80
N ILE A 6 29.32 -21.49 -27.64
CA ILE A 6 29.98 -22.06 -26.46
C ILE A 6 29.78 -23.58 -26.46
N LYS A 7 30.87 -24.34 -26.64
CA LYS A 7 30.86 -25.81 -26.67
C LYS A 7 32.11 -26.36 -25.98
N GLY A 8 32.02 -27.59 -25.46
CA GLY A 8 33.19 -28.30 -24.92
C GLY A 8 33.54 -27.92 -23.48
N LEU A 9 32.67 -27.19 -22.77
CA LEU A 9 32.86 -26.80 -21.37
C LEU A 9 32.17 -27.76 -20.40
N GLU A 10 31.44 -28.77 -20.87
CA GLU A 10 30.48 -29.55 -20.07
C GLU A 10 31.16 -30.29 -18.89
N ASN A 11 32.42 -30.69 -19.05
CA ASN A 11 33.21 -31.41 -18.04
C ASN A 11 34.08 -30.48 -17.16
N CYS A 12 33.96 -29.17 -17.30
CA CYS A 12 34.78 -28.20 -16.58
C CYS A 12 34.24 -27.93 -15.16
N HIS A 13 34.21 -28.95 -14.30
CA HIS A 13 33.63 -28.89 -12.94
C HIS A 13 34.39 -28.00 -11.94
N SER A 14 35.53 -27.43 -12.33
CA SER A 14 36.29 -26.47 -11.52
C SER A 14 36.28 -25.05 -12.09
N LEU A 15 35.55 -24.81 -13.19
CA LEU A 15 35.51 -23.51 -13.85
C LEU A 15 34.64 -22.54 -13.06
N THR A 16 35.29 -21.67 -12.29
CA THR A 16 34.62 -20.67 -11.44
C THR A 16 34.57 -19.28 -12.05
N GLN A 17 35.45 -18.99 -13.02
CA GLN A 17 35.50 -17.71 -13.72
C GLN A 17 35.65 -17.96 -15.21
N LEU A 18 34.85 -17.25 -16.02
CA LEU A 18 34.87 -17.39 -17.47
C LEU A 18 34.74 -16.02 -18.14
N GLY A 19 35.72 -15.69 -18.97
CA GLY A 19 35.71 -14.50 -19.82
C GLY A 19 35.55 -14.88 -21.28
N LEU A 20 34.45 -14.45 -21.88
CA LEU A 20 34.10 -14.62 -23.30
C LEU A 20 33.73 -13.28 -23.94
N SER A 21 34.27 -12.18 -23.40
CA SER A 21 34.06 -10.84 -23.95
C SER A 21 34.68 -10.68 -25.34
N HIS A 22 34.14 -9.76 -26.16
CA HIS A 22 34.62 -9.46 -27.52
C HIS A 22 34.61 -10.70 -28.44
N ASN A 23 33.44 -11.33 -28.56
CA ASN A 23 33.18 -12.44 -29.48
C ASN A 23 31.90 -12.16 -30.30
N LYS A 24 31.36 -13.19 -30.96
CA LYS A 24 30.18 -13.09 -31.84
C LYS A 24 29.02 -13.93 -31.30
N LEU A 25 28.96 -14.14 -29.98
CA LEU A 25 27.91 -14.93 -29.35
C LEU A 25 26.56 -14.23 -29.50
N THR A 26 25.54 -14.97 -29.92
CA THR A 26 24.14 -14.49 -30.02
C THR A 26 23.24 -15.01 -28.90
N ALA A 27 23.70 -16.01 -28.14
CA ALA A 27 23.02 -16.60 -27.00
C ALA A 27 24.04 -17.15 -25.99
N THR A 28 23.57 -17.46 -24.77
CA THR A 28 24.37 -18.00 -23.66
C THR A 28 24.28 -19.52 -23.50
N GLN A 29 23.74 -20.22 -24.49
CA GLN A 29 23.64 -21.68 -24.53
C GLN A 29 25.05 -22.32 -24.46
N GLY A 30 25.19 -23.43 -23.75
CA GLY A 30 26.48 -24.16 -23.60
C GLY A 30 27.18 -23.90 -22.26
N LEU A 31 26.59 -23.07 -21.39
CA LEU A 31 27.09 -22.82 -20.03
C LEU A 31 26.35 -23.60 -18.94
N GLN A 32 25.44 -24.51 -19.30
CA GLN A 32 24.54 -25.11 -18.34
C GLN A 32 25.26 -25.91 -17.24
N ASN A 33 24.75 -25.81 -16.02
CA ASN A 33 25.21 -26.57 -14.85
C ASN A 33 26.70 -26.39 -14.47
N LEU A 34 27.37 -25.39 -15.02
CA LEU A 34 28.75 -25.09 -14.65
C LEU A 34 28.82 -24.35 -13.32
N PRO A 35 29.86 -24.57 -12.49
CA PRO A 35 30.00 -23.92 -11.18
C PRO A 35 30.60 -22.50 -11.29
N ILE A 36 30.19 -21.75 -12.32
CA ILE A 36 30.68 -20.40 -12.62
C ILE A 36 30.15 -19.43 -11.55
N LYS A 37 31.06 -18.59 -11.03
CA LYS A 37 30.79 -17.50 -10.11
C LYS A 37 30.89 -16.13 -10.78
N ILE A 38 31.85 -15.97 -11.68
CA ILE A 38 32.09 -14.71 -12.40
C ILE A 38 32.06 -15.00 -13.89
N LEU A 39 31.15 -14.35 -14.60
CA LEU A 39 30.94 -14.53 -16.03
C LEU A 39 31.02 -13.17 -16.75
N ASN A 40 31.95 -13.04 -17.68
CA ASN A 40 32.03 -11.86 -18.55
C ASN A 40 31.67 -12.25 -19.99
N LEU A 41 30.55 -11.73 -20.47
CA LEU A 41 30.00 -11.91 -21.81
C LEU A 41 29.83 -10.56 -22.54
N SER A 42 30.53 -9.52 -22.06
CA SER A 42 30.44 -8.18 -22.63
C SER A 42 30.93 -8.10 -24.09
N PHE A 43 30.46 -7.13 -24.86
CA PHE A 43 30.85 -6.94 -26.26
C PHE A 43 30.62 -8.20 -27.11
N ASN A 44 29.39 -8.70 -27.08
CA ASN A 44 28.91 -9.79 -27.95
C ASN A 44 27.66 -9.31 -28.70
N GLN A 45 26.88 -10.23 -29.26
CA GLN A 45 25.63 -9.94 -29.98
C GLN A 45 24.44 -10.67 -29.33
N ILE A 46 24.50 -10.86 -28.01
CA ILE A 46 23.53 -11.67 -27.28
C ILE A 46 22.17 -10.96 -27.30
N GLU A 47 21.16 -11.65 -27.82
CA GLU A 47 19.78 -11.14 -27.82
C GLU A 47 18.93 -11.79 -26.71
N LYS A 48 19.24 -13.05 -26.36
CA LYS A 48 18.51 -13.84 -25.36
C LYS A 48 19.45 -14.52 -24.37
N VAL A 49 19.12 -14.40 -23.09
CA VAL A 49 19.88 -14.99 -22.00
C VAL A 49 19.34 -16.40 -21.71
N ASN A 50 19.73 -17.39 -22.52
CA ASN A 50 19.29 -18.77 -22.35
C ASN A 50 20.30 -19.60 -21.54
N GLY A 51 19.82 -20.35 -20.55
CA GLY A 51 20.62 -21.34 -19.82
C GLY A 51 21.41 -20.80 -18.62
N LEU A 52 21.47 -19.47 -18.42
CA LEU A 52 22.14 -18.89 -17.24
C LEU A 52 21.44 -19.28 -15.93
N LYS A 53 20.11 -19.41 -15.92
CA LYS A 53 19.29 -19.93 -14.81
C LYS A 53 19.84 -21.17 -14.08
N THR A 54 20.58 -22.03 -14.78
CA THR A 54 21.18 -23.26 -14.21
C THR A 54 22.47 -23.01 -13.44
N LEU A 55 23.09 -21.83 -13.59
CA LEU A 55 24.32 -21.41 -12.93
C LEU A 55 24.07 -20.98 -11.48
N LYS A 56 23.65 -21.92 -10.63
CA LYS A 56 23.26 -21.65 -9.23
C LYS A 56 24.39 -21.08 -8.34
N LYS A 57 25.63 -21.03 -8.83
CA LYS A 57 26.78 -20.42 -8.14
C LYS A 57 27.14 -19.02 -8.65
N LEU A 58 26.41 -18.49 -9.63
CA LEU A 58 26.71 -17.21 -10.27
C LEU A 58 26.56 -16.06 -9.28
N GLN A 59 27.59 -15.22 -9.19
CA GLN A 59 27.66 -14.06 -8.30
C GLN A 59 27.80 -12.75 -9.06
N ARG A 60 28.51 -12.76 -10.19
CA ARG A 60 28.73 -11.57 -11.02
C ARG A 60 28.58 -11.92 -12.48
N VAL A 61 27.77 -11.15 -13.20
CA VAL A 61 27.62 -11.27 -14.65
C VAL A 61 27.78 -9.91 -15.32
N ASP A 62 28.62 -9.86 -16.34
CA ASP A 62 28.74 -8.72 -17.23
C ASP A 62 28.19 -9.08 -18.61
N LEU A 63 27.07 -8.46 -18.96
CA LEU A 63 26.35 -8.58 -20.23
C LEU A 63 26.33 -7.25 -20.99
N SER A 64 27.19 -6.30 -20.63
CA SER A 64 27.23 -4.98 -21.28
C SER A 64 27.58 -5.07 -22.76
N ASN A 65 27.15 -4.10 -23.57
CA ASN A 65 27.41 -4.06 -25.00
C ASN A 65 26.92 -5.33 -25.72
N ASN A 66 25.62 -5.60 -25.59
CA ASN A 66 24.92 -6.70 -26.26
C ASN A 66 23.60 -6.18 -26.87
N LYS A 67 22.69 -7.08 -27.25
CA LYS A 67 21.39 -6.74 -27.85
C LYS A 67 20.21 -7.27 -27.00
N ILE A 68 20.43 -7.40 -25.69
CA ILE A 68 19.44 -7.98 -24.78
C ILE A 68 18.27 -7.02 -24.65
N ASN A 69 17.05 -7.49 -24.94
CA ASN A 69 15.82 -6.71 -24.78
C ASN A 69 14.94 -7.23 -23.63
N SER A 70 15.19 -8.45 -23.15
CA SER A 70 14.48 -9.06 -22.03
C SER A 70 15.46 -9.64 -21.02
N LEU A 71 15.11 -9.52 -19.73
CA LEU A 71 15.89 -10.06 -18.61
C LEU A 71 15.50 -11.51 -18.27
N GLU A 72 14.59 -12.12 -19.03
CA GLU A 72 14.24 -13.53 -18.90
C GLU A 72 15.50 -14.40 -19.04
N GLY A 73 15.65 -15.35 -18.11
CA GLY A 73 16.79 -16.23 -17.95
C GLY A 73 17.81 -15.78 -16.90
N LEU A 74 17.66 -14.58 -16.32
CA LEU A 74 18.40 -14.10 -15.16
C LEU A 74 17.70 -14.37 -13.82
N GLU A 75 16.47 -14.91 -13.83
CA GLU A 75 15.74 -15.26 -12.62
C GLU A 75 16.33 -16.48 -11.88
N GLU A 76 15.86 -16.72 -10.65
CA GLU A 76 16.22 -17.88 -9.82
C GLU A 76 17.73 -18.04 -9.50
N HIS A 77 18.40 -16.94 -9.19
CA HIS A 77 19.78 -16.95 -8.69
C HIS A 77 19.85 -16.47 -7.23
N ASP A 78 20.15 -17.38 -6.31
CA ASP A 78 20.24 -17.06 -4.88
C ASP A 78 21.51 -16.25 -4.52
N LEU A 79 22.53 -16.31 -5.38
CA LEU A 79 23.87 -15.77 -5.11
C LEU A 79 24.28 -14.58 -6.00
N LEU A 80 23.43 -14.15 -6.93
CA LEU A 80 23.77 -13.13 -7.91
C LEU A 80 23.77 -11.74 -7.25
N GLU A 81 24.94 -11.12 -7.16
CA GLU A 81 25.17 -9.84 -6.49
C GLU A 81 25.26 -8.65 -7.46
N PHE A 82 25.78 -8.90 -8.66
CA PHE A 82 26.15 -7.88 -9.63
C PHE A 82 25.69 -8.26 -11.04
N ILE A 83 24.95 -7.35 -11.67
CA ILE A 83 24.53 -7.46 -13.07
C ILE A 83 24.89 -6.16 -13.80
N ASN A 84 25.74 -6.27 -14.83
CA ASN A 84 25.98 -5.17 -15.76
C ASN A 84 25.25 -5.44 -17.08
N LEU A 85 24.29 -4.59 -17.41
CA LEU A 85 23.49 -4.60 -18.64
C LEU A 85 23.66 -3.29 -19.43
N GLU A 86 24.72 -2.52 -19.17
CA GLU A 86 24.97 -1.28 -19.90
C GLU A 86 24.96 -1.50 -21.42
N GLU A 87 24.37 -0.57 -22.17
CA GLU A 87 24.38 -0.59 -23.64
C GLU A 87 23.73 -1.86 -24.21
N ASN A 88 22.46 -2.06 -23.83
CA ASN A 88 21.56 -3.10 -24.33
C ASN A 88 20.23 -2.47 -24.83
N GLN A 89 19.22 -3.29 -25.10
CA GLN A 89 17.94 -2.89 -25.71
C GLN A 89 16.75 -3.04 -24.77
N VAL A 90 16.97 -3.01 -23.45
CA VAL A 90 15.89 -3.16 -22.46
C VAL A 90 15.03 -1.89 -22.46
N ALA A 91 13.80 -2.01 -22.96
CA ALA A 91 12.95 -0.85 -23.26
C ALA A 91 11.94 -0.52 -22.18
N GLU A 92 11.50 -1.51 -21.41
CA GLU A 92 10.40 -1.39 -20.46
C GLU A 92 10.82 -1.73 -19.03
N LEU A 93 10.20 -1.05 -18.05
CA LEU A 93 10.35 -1.36 -16.63
C LEU A 93 9.80 -2.74 -16.25
N SER A 94 8.84 -3.26 -17.03
CA SER A 94 8.23 -4.58 -16.85
C SER A 94 9.26 -5.72 -16.89
N GLU A 95 10.41 -5.51 -17.52
CA GLU A 95 11.50 -6.50 -17.57
C GLU A 95 12.23 -6.66 -16.22
N LEU A 96 12.13 -5.70 -15.31
CA LEU A 96 12.78 -5.80 -14.00
C LEU A 96 12.15 -6.89 -13.12
N LYS A 97 10.91 -7.32 -13.43
CA LYS A 97 10.23 -8.42 -12.71
C LYS A 97 11.04 -9.72 -12.71
N TRP A 98 11.84 -9.96 -13.76
CA TRP A 98 12.65 -11.18 -13.87
C TRP A 98 13.77 -11.23 -12.83
N ILE A 99 14.13 -10.09 -12.26
CA ILE A 99 15.23 -9.99 -11.28
C ILE A 99 14.76 -9.43 -9.92
N GLU A 100 13.44 -9.24 -9.72
CA GLU A 100 12.88 -8.66 -8.50
C GLU A 100 13.08 -9.56 -7.27
N ASP A 101 13.03 -10.88 -7.47
CA ASP A 101 13.18 -11.88 -6.42
C ASP A 101 14.63 -12.30 -6.13
N LEU A 102 15.63 -11.66 -6.75
CA LEU A 102 17.04 -12.02 -6.51
C LEU A 102 17.49 -11.49 -5.14
N PRO A 103 17.72 -12.37 -4.14
CA PRO A 103 17.83 -11.95 -2.73
C PRO A 103 19.13 -11.21 -2.40
N LEU A 104 20.20 -11.49 -3.16
CA LEU A 104 21.53 -10.92 -2.96
C LEU A 104 21.91 -9.87 -4.00
N LEU A 105 21.02 -9.50 -4.92
CA LEU A 105 21.32 -8.47 -5.92
C LEU A 105 21.58 -7.12 -5.23
N ARG A 106 22.77 -6.56 -5.43
CA ARG A 106 23.20 -5.28 -4.83
C ARG A 106 23.54 -4.21 -5.85
N VAL A 107 24.07 -4.62 -7.00
CA VAL A 107 24.56 -3.69 -8.03
C VAL A 107 23.91 -4.05 -9.36
N LEU A 108 23.21 -3.07 -9.93
CA LEU A 108 22.60 -3.18 -11.25
C LEU A 108 23.00 -1.97 -12.09
N ASN A 109 23.53 -2.21 -13.28
CA ASN A 109 23.82 -1.16 -14.24
C ASN A 109 22.96 -1.35 -15.49
N LEU A 110 22.07 -0.40 -15.76
CA LEU A 110 21.17 -0.34 -16.92
C LEU A 110 21.46 0.88 -17.80
N LEU A 111 22.62 1.55 -17.61
CA LEU A 111 23.02 2.69 -18.41
C LEU A 111 22.90 2.43 -19.91
N LYS A 112 22.48 3.44 -20.68
CA LYS A 112 22.31 3.38 -22.14
C LYS A 112 21.28 2.34 -22.63
N ASN A 113 20.35 1.92 -21.78
CA ASN A 113 19.16 1.18 -22.23
C ASN A 113 17.98 2.14 -22.50
N PRO A 114 17.08 1.83 -23.46
CA PRO A 114 15.94 2.69 -23.75
C PRO A 114 15.04 3.00 -22.54
N LEU A 115 14.93 2.08 -21.57
CA LEU A 115 14.16 2.28 -20.34
C LEU A 115 14.59 3.51 -19.52
N GLN A 116 15.85 3.98 -19.66
CA GLN A 116 16.32 5.16 -18.92
C GLN A 116 15.59 6.45 -19.33
N LYS A 117 14.93 6.44 -20.51
CA LYS A 117 14.14 7.56 -21.00
C LYS A 117 12.72 7.57 -20.43
N VAL A 118 12.30 6.52 -19.73
CA VAL A 118 10.97 6.45 -19.11
C VAL A 118 10.89 7.44 -17.95
N HIS A 119 9.82 8.23 -17.92
CA HIS A 119 9.60 9.19 -16.84
C HIS A 119 9.48 8.47 -15.48
N GLY A 120 10.21 8.93 -14.47
CA GLY A 120 10.23 8.31 -13.14
C GLY A 120 11.04 7.01 -13.07
N TYR A 121 11.80 6.64 -14.10
CA TYR A 121 12.63 5.44 -14.16
C TYR A 121 13.37 5.14 -12.85
N TRP A 122 14.11 6.13 -12.31
CA TRP A 122 14.93 5.98 -11.11
C TRP A 122 14.13 5.45 -9.91
N LEU A 123 13.06 6.14 -9.54
CA LEU A 123 12.23 5.74 -8.39
C LEU A 123 11.46 4.45 -8.66
N SER A 124 10.98 4.23 -9.89
CA SER A 124 10.29 2.99 -10.26
C SER A 124 11.21 1.77 -10.21
N ALA A 125 12.44 1.89 -10.69
CA ALA A 125 13.42 0.80 -10.64
C ALA A 125 13.84 0.50 -9.19
N ILE A 126 14.04 1.54 -8.36
CA ILE A 126 14.30 1.36 -6.92
C ILE A 126 13.12 0.67 -6.22
N PHE A 127 11.89 1.05 -6.55
CA PHE A 127 10.69 0.43 -5.98
C PHE A 127 10.57 -1.04 -6.34
N MET A 128 10.82 -1.41 -7.60
CA MET A 128 10.80 -2.81 -8.03
C MET A 128 11.96 -3.62 -7.44
N LEU A 129 13.10 -2.97 -7.14
CA LEU A 129 14.34 -3.63 -6.72
C LEU A 129 14.85 -3.05 -5.39
N LEU A 130 14.04 -3.12 -4.33
CA LEU A 130 14.36 -2.54 -3.02
C LEU A 130 15.67 -3.08 -2.41
N GLN A 131 16.11 -4.26 -2.83
CA GLN A 131 17.37 -4.89 -2.42
C GLN A 131 18.63 -4.22 -3.00
N VAL A 132 18.51 -3.49 -4.11
CA VAL A 132 19.64 -2.85 -4.80
C VAL A 132 20.21 -1.71 -3.95
N THR A 133 21.53 -1.62 -3.90
CA THR A 133 22.28 -0.57 -3.18
C THR A 133 23.01 0.38 -4.14
N GLU A 134 23.22 -0.06 -5.38
CA GLU A 134 23.82 0.75 -6.44
C GLU A 134 23.08 0.49 -7.76
N LEU A 135 22.52 1.55 -8.33
CA LEU A 135 21.83 1.54 -9.62
C LEU A 135 22.52 2.53 -10.55
N ASP A 136 22.85 2.10 -11.76
CA ASP A 136 23.48 2.94 -12.80
C ASP A 136 24.74 3.67 -12.29
N LEU A 137 25.58 2.93 -11.57
CA LEU A 137 26.84 3.41 -10.98
C LEU A 137 26.65 4.49 -9.90
N LYS A 138 25.43 4.66 -9.38
CA LYS A 138 25.09 5.58 -8.29
C LYS A 138 24.57 4.81 -7.08
N LYS A 139 25.07 5.15 -5.90
CA LYS A 139 24.55 4.60 -4.65
C LYS A 139 23.11 5.04 -4.44
N VAL A 140 22.25 4.10 -4.09
CA VAL A 140 20.85 4.35 -3.72
C VAL A 140 20.79 4.61 -2.22
N SER A 141 20.36 5.82 -1.86
CA SER A 141 20.19 6.23 -0.46
C SER A 141 18.92 5.63 0.17
N VAL A 142 18.86 5.63 1.51
CA VAL A 142 17.66 5.17 2.24
C VAL A 142 16.48 6.10 1.95
N GLU A 143 16.74 7.40 1.84
CA GLU A 143 15.76 8.44 1.51
C GLU A 143 15.12 8.19 0.14
N GLU A 144 15.91 7.78 -0.86
CA GLU A 144 15.39 7.44 -2.19
C GLU A 144 14.56 6.16 -2.17
N LYS A 145 14.94 5.16 -1.36
CA LYS A 145 14.11 3.95 -1.17
C LYS A 145 12.76 4.29 -0.55
N VAL A 146 12.76 5.13 0.49
CA VAL A 146 11.53 5.63 1.11
C VAL A 146 10.71 6.46 0.12
N ALA A 147 11.34 7.32 -0.66
CA ALA A 147 10.67 8.11 -1.69
C ALA A 147 10.06 7.23 -2.80
N ALA A 148 10.75 6.16 -3.21
CA ALA A 148 10.26 5.20 -4.19
C ALA A 148 9.01 4.47 -3.69
N VAL A 149 9.03 3.96 -2.45
CA VAL A 149 7.85 3.36 -1.80
C VAL A 149 6.73 4.38 -1.66
N ASN A 150 7.00 5.59 -1.14
CA ASN A 150 6.00 6.64 -0.98
C ASN A 150 5.33 7.05 -2.31
N ASN A 151 6.07 6.99 -3.42
CA ASN A 151 5.55 7.39 -4.73
C ASN A 151 4.64 6.31 -5.37
N GLN A 152 4.88 5.03 -5.08
CA GLN A 152 4.13 3.91 -5.69
C GLN A 152 3.08 3.32 -4.75
N GLU A 153 3.45 3.08 -3.49
CA GLU A 153 2.61 2.48 -2.46
C GLU A 153 2.87 3.15 -1.11
N PRO A 154 2.33 4.38 -0.90
CA PRO A 154 2.57 5.13 0.32
C PRO A 154 2.04 4.39 1.56
N PRO A 155 2.82 4.32 2.65
CA PRO A 155 2.35 3.76 3.91
C PRO A 155 1.05 4.44 4.37
N PRO A 156 0.13 3.71 5.02
CA PRO A 156 -1.16 4.28 5.43
C PRO A 156 -1.05 5.53 6.32
N GLU A 157 0.01 5.63 7.13
CA GLU A 157 0.30 6.77 7.98
C GLU A 157 0.68 8.01 7.15
N VAL A 158 1.40 7.82 6.04
CA VAL A 158 1.72 8.89 5.08
C VAL A 158 0.46 9.36 4.37
N VAL A 159 -0.41 8.43 3.96
CA VAL A 159 -1.71 8.76 3.36
C VAL A 159 -2.58 9.57 4.32
N ALA A 160 -2.64 9.18 5.60
CA ALA A 160 -3.39 9.89 6.62
C ALA A 160 -2.80 11.27 6.96
N ALA A 161 -1.47 11.41 6.96
CA ALA A 161 -0.80 12.69 7.17
C ALA A 161 -1.04 13.64 5.98
N GLU A 162 -1.03 13.12 4.76
CA GLU A 162 -1.36 13.87 3.55
C GLU A 162 -2.80 14.36 3.56
N ASP A 163 -3.76 13.50 3.92
CA ASP A 163 -5.17 13.88 4.11
C ASP A 163 -5.29 15.03 5.11
N HIS A 164 -4.65 14.89 6.28
CA HIS A 164 -4.66 15.94 7.29
C HIS A 164 -4.09 17.26 6.76
N ARG A 165 -2.94 17.21 6.06
CA ARG A 165 -2.30 18.37 5.44
C ARG A 165 -3.23 19.05 4.43
N ILE A 166 -3.90 18.28 3.58
CA ILE A 166 -4.88 18.80 2.61
C ILE A 166 -5.99 19.55 3.33
N HIS A 167 -6.60 18.98 4.37
CA HIS A 167 -7.71 19.64 5.08
C HIS A 167 -7.27 20.86 5.89
N VAL A 168 -6.03 20.88 6.39
CA VAL A 168 -5.44 22.08 7.02
C VAL A 168 -5.26 23.18 5.98
N LEU A 169 -4.69 22.88 4.81
CA LEU A 169 -4.47 23.85 3.73
C LEU A 169 -5.79 24.39 3.16
N CYS A 170 -6.75 23.51 2.86
CA CYS A 170 -8.07 23.92 2.38
C CYS A 170 -8.78 24.82 3.39
N ASN A 171 -8.67 24.53 4.70
CA ASN A 171 -9.25 25.38 5.74
C ASN A 171 -8.51 26.72 5.89
N ILE A 172 -7.21 26.80 5.63
CA ILE A 172 -6.50 28.08 5.60
C ILE A 172 -6.99 28.95 4.44
N TRP A 173 -7.20 28.35 3.27
CA TRP A 173 -7.67 29.08 2.08
C TRP A 173 -9.15 29.42 2.09
N GLN A 174 -9.98 28.59 2.71
CA GLN A 174 -11.41 28.81 2.88
C GLN A 174 -11.82 28.52 4.32
N PRO A 175 -11.53 29.43 5.27
CA PRO A 175 -11.81 29.24 6.68
C PRO A 175 -13.26 28.86 6.91
N GLN A 176 -13.47 27.62 7.36
CA GLN A 176 -14.73 27.22 7.95
C GLN A 176 -14.63 27.52 9.44
N THR A 177 -15.59 28.27 9.97
CA THR A 177 -15.65 28.58 11.40
C THR A 177 -16.06 27.34 12.18
N VAL A 178 -15.09 26.46 12.47
CA VAL A 178 -15.19 25.59 13.64
C VAL A 178 -15.06 26.49 14.85
N LEU A 179 -16.20 26.97 15.37
CA LEU A 179 -16.22 27.84 16.53
C LEU A 179 -15.56 27.13 17.70
N HIS A 180 -14.68 27.83 18.43
CA HIS A 180 -14.11 27.35 19.71
C HIS A 180 -15.18 26.93 20.73
N SER A 181 -16.44 27.33 20.51
CA SER A 181 -17.63 26.96 21.29
C SER A 181 -18.06 25.49 21.14
N THR A 182 -17.32 24.65 20.42
CA THR A 182 -17.53 23.19 20.46
C THR A 182 -16.96 22.56 21.74
N LEU A 183 -16.07 23.25 22.46
CA LEU A 183 -15.46 22.73 23.68
C LEU A 183 -16.33 23.07 24.91
N PRO A 184 -16.61 22.11 25.82
CA PRO A 184 -17.34 22.39 27.06
C PRO A 184 -16.61 23.36 28.01
N GLY A 185 -15.32 23.62 27.77
CA GLY A 185 -14.52 24.67 28.40
C GLY A 185 -13.26 24.98 27.59
N ALA A 186 -12.50 26.03 27.95
CA ALA A 186 -11.29 26.42 27.22
C ALA A 186 -10.17 25.35 27.26
N ASP A 187 -10.20 24.46 28.25
CA ASP A 187 -9.17 23.44 28.51
C ASP A 187 -9.65 21.98 28.28
N GLU A 188 -10.90 21.75 27.88
CA GLU A 188 -11.46 20.39 27.70
C GLU A 188 -11.63 20.02 26.23
N ASP A 189 -11.12 18.85 25.82
CA ASP A 189 -11.28 18.31 24.47
C ASP A 189 -12.77 17.98 24.19
N TYR A 190 -13.24 18.27 22.98
CA TYR A 190 -14.62 17.96 22.59
C TYR A 190 -14.89 16.44 22.69
N PRO A 191 -15.93 16.00 23.43
CA PRO A 191 -16.19 14.58 23.62
C PRO A 191 -16.67 13.92 22.33
N MET A 192 -15.88 12.95 21.86
CA MET A 192 -16.18 12.16 20.67
C MET A 192 -15.94 10.66 20.94
N LEU A 193 -16.89 9.84 20.51
CA LEU A 193 -16.84 8.38 20.56
C LEU A 193 -16.77 7.83 19.13
N VAL A 194 -15.73 7.06 18.84
CA VAL A 194 -15.49 6.47 17.52
C VAL A 194 -15.52 4.96 17.64
N LEU A 195 -16.47 4.32 16.97
CA LEU A 195 -16.55 2.87 16.83
C LEU A 195 -15.79 2.42 15.57
N VAL A 196 -14.88 1.48 15.73
CA VAL A 196 -13.95 1.02 14.69
C VAL A 196 -14.04 -0.49 14.56
N GLY A 197 -13.78 -1.07 13.39
CA GLY A 197 -13.90 -2.51 13.17
C GLY A 197 -14.19 -2.84 11.72
N PRO A 198 -14.32 -4.11 11.34
CA PRO A 198 -14.52 -4.52 9.96
C PRO A 198 -15.96 -4.26 9.47
N LEU A 199 -16.18 -4.45 8.17
CA LEU A 199 -17.49 -4.26 7.52
C LEU A 199 -18.58 -5.08 8.22
N ALA A 200 -19.77 -4.53 8.43
CA ALA A 200 -20.85 -5.21 9.17
C ALA A 200 -20.46 -5.76 10.57
N GLY A 201 -19.38 -5.27 11.20
CA GLY A 201 -19.00 -5.61 12.57
C GLY A 201 -19.90 -4.98 13.66
N GLY A 202 -21.14 -4.61 13.35
CA GLY A 202 -22.07 -4.02 14.31
C GLY A 202 -21.82 -2.54 14.67
N LYS A 203 -20.83 -1.88 14.05
CA LYS A 203 -20.46 -0.48 14.35
C LYS A 203 -21.66 0.47 14.26
N ARG A 204 -22.38 0.42 13.15
CA ARG A 204 -23.56 1.25 12.89
C ARG A 204 -24.66 0.99 13.92
N GLN A 205 -25.02 -0.27 14.12
CA GLN A 205 -26.09 -0.68 15.02
C GLN A 205 -25.78 -0.25 16.46
N LEU A 206 -24.54 -0.44 16.91
CA LEU A 206 -24.10 -0.04 18.24
C LEU A 206 -24.10 1.49 18.41
N ALA A 207 -23.60 2.25 17.43
CA ALA A 207 -23.62 3.71 17.47
C ALA A 207 -25.05 4.25 17.61
N LEU A 208 -25.99 3.74 16.80
CA LEU A 208 -27.39 4.13 16.87
C LEU A 208 -28.02 3.72 18.21
N LYS A 209 -27.69 2.53 18.74
CA LYS A 209 -28.20 2.06 20.05
C LYS A 209 -27.70 2.93 21.21
N ILE A 210 -26.43 3.32 21.19
CA ILE A 210 -25.83 4.25 22.16
C ILE A 210 -26.57 5.60 22.12
N CYS A 211 -26.74 6.18 20.93
CA CYS A 211 -27.40 7.48 20.79
C CYS A 211 -28.88 7.44 21.18
N ARG A 212 -29.58 6.31 20.97
CA ARG A 212 -30.96 6.14 21.44
C ARG A 212 -31.05 6.02 22.96
N LYS A 213 -30.18 5.22 23.57
CA LYS A 213 -30.18 4.98 25.02
C LYS A 213 -29.72 6.21 25.81
N PHE A 214 -28.73 6.92 25.30
CA PHE A 214 -28.11 8.10 25.92
C PHE A 214 -28.40 9.37 25.09
N LYS A 215 -29.66 9.58 24.72
CA LYS A 215 -30.12 10.67 23.84
C LYS A 215 -29.81 12.09 24.33
N ASN A 216 -29.57 12.25 25.63
CA ASN A 216 -29.20 13.53 26.26
C ASN A 216 -27.69 13.74 26.35
N SER A 217 -26.88 12.77 25.91
CA SER A 217 -25.43 12.81 25.99
C SER A 217 -24.76 12.61 24.64
N PHE A 218 -25.35 11.80 23.74
CA PHE A 218 -24.77 11.49 22.44
C PHE A 218 -25.73 11.76 21.28
N ARG A 219 -25.16 12.23 20.17
CA ARG A 219 -25.81 12.28 18.86
C ARG A 219 -24.98 11.52 17.84
N PHE A 220 -25.66 10.81 16.94
CA PHE A 220 -25.00 10.14 15.84
C PHE A 220 -24.61 11.14 14.74
N GLY A 221 -23.34 11.13 14.34
CA GLY A 221 -22.81 11.98 13.27
C GLY A 221 -22.63 11.20 11.96
N PRO A 222 -23.59 11.22 11.03
CA PRO A 222 -23.46 10.49 9.77
C PRO A 222 -22.28 11.04 8.94
N CYS A 223 -21.37 10.16 8.53
CA CYS A 223 -20.28 10.51 7.63
C CYS A 223 -20.78 10.65 6.18
N HIS A 224 -20.00 11.30 5.33
CA HIS A 224 -20.24 11.34 3.89
C HIS A 224 -19.59 10.14 3.21
N THR A 225 -20.22 9.62 2.16
CA THR A 225 -19.63 8.58 1.33
C THR A 225 -20.04 8.70 -0.13
N THR A 226 -19.17 8.23 -1.02
CA THR A 226 -19.46 8.09 -2.47
C THR A 226 -19.93 6.68 -2.85
N ARG A 227 -20.01 5.77 -1.88
CA ARG A 227 -20.65 4.46 -2.02
C ARG A 227 -22.15 4.63 -2.21
N THR A 228 -22.79 3.71 -2.94
CA THR A 228 -24.25 3.61 -2.97
C THR A 228 -24.79 3.02 -1.67
N ALA A 229 -25.97 3.44 -1.23
CA ALA A 229 -26.59 2.91 -0.01
C ALA A 229 -26.85 1.40 -0.12
N TYR A 230 -26.48 0.64 0.91
CA TYR A 230 -26.91 -0.76 1.03
C TYR A 230 -28.41 -0.83 1.35
N PHE A 231 -29.02 -1.98 1.13
CA PHE A 231 -30.43 -2.19 1.49
C PHE A 231 -30.66 -1.90 2.98
N GLY A 232 -31.62 -1.01 3.27
CA GLY A 232 -31.96 -0.58 4.62
C GLY A 232 -31.17 0.63 5.14
N GLU A 233 -30.13 1.09 4.45
CA GLU A 233 -29.48 2.36 4.74
C GLU A 233 -30.31 3.54 4.21
N LYS A 234 -30.33 4.64 4.98
CA LYS A 234 -31.08 5.85 4.67
C LYS A 234 -30.14 7.06 4.63
N ASN A 235 -30.28 7.84 3.56
CA ASN A 235 -29.53 9.09 3.40
C ASN A 235 -29.81 10.05 4.56
N ARG A 236 -28.77 10.75 5.03
CA ARG A 236 -28.76 11.68 6.18
C ARG A 236 -29.02 11.04 7.55
N LEU A 237 -29.30 9.74 7.62
CA LEU A 237 -29.43 9.00 8.87
C LEU A 237 -28.22 8.11 9.12
N ASP A 238 -27.78 7.41 8.08
CA ASP A 238 -26.65 6.46 8.17
C ASP A 238 -25.38 7.08 7.60
N TYR A 239 -25.49 7.62 6.39
CA TYR A 239 -24.47 8.40 5.72
C TYR A 239 -25.12 9.52 4.91
N TYR A 240 -24.34 10.54 4.58
CA TYR A 240 -24.62 11.42 3.44
C TYR A 240 -24.07 10.77 2.18
N PHE A 241 -24.96 10.14 1.41
CA PHE A 241 -24.61 9.53 0.12
C PHE A 241 -24.55 10.63 -0.94
N ILE A 242 -23.35 10.91 -1.44
CA ILE A 242 -23.07 11.99 -2.41
C ILE A 242 -22.26 11.48 -3.59
N SER A 243 -22.31 12.16 -4.73
CA SER A 243 -21.48 11.79 -5.88
C SER A 243 -20.00 12.12 -5.64
N GLN A 244 -19.10 11.45 -6.36
CA GLN A 244 -17.66 11.72 -6.30
C GLN A 244 -17.34 13.20 -6.62
N GLU A 245 -18.04 13.80 -7.58
CA GLU A 245 -17.87 15.22 -7.92
C GLU A 245 -18.23 16.15 -6.76
N VAL A 246 -19.33 15.88 -6.05
CA VAL A 246 -19.74 16.67 -4.88
C VAL A 246 -18.73 16.48 -3.76
N PHE A 247 -18.25 15.26 -3.55
CA PHE A 247 -17.23 14.95 -2.54
C PHE A 247 -15.95 15.77 -2.78
N VAL A 248 -15.43 15.78 -4.02
CA VAL A 248 -14.25 16.57 -4.37
C VAL A 248 -14.48 18.08 -4.18
N LYS A 249 -15.66 18.60 -4.57
CA LYS A 249 -16.01 20.01 -4.31
C LYS A 249 -16.01 20.34 -2.82
N MET A 250 -16.50 19.43 -1.96
CA MET A 250 -16.48 19.60 -0.51
C MET A 250 -15.07 19.56 0.08
N VAL A 251 -14.17 18.73 -0.45
CA VAL A 251 -12.75 18.69 -0.07
C VAL A 251 -12.07 20.02 -0.40
N ILE A 252 -12.21 20.51 -1.63
CA ILE A 252 -11.62 21.79 -2.07
C ILE A 252 -12.18 22.96 -1.25
N ALA A 253 -13.47 22.88 -0.90
CA ALA A 253 -14.12 23.88 -0.06
C ALA A 253 -13.80 23.76 1.45
N GLY A 254 -12.87 22.87 1.84
CA GLY A 254 -12.45 22.73 3.25
C GLY A 254 -13.53 22.23 4.20
N ARG A 255 -14.59 21.59 3.69
CA ARG A 255 -15.76 21.18 4.51
C ARG A 255 -15.54 19.93 5.35
N PHE A 256 -14.50 19.16 5.05
CA PHE A 256 -14.17 17.95 5.79
C PHE A 256 -13.19 18.23 6.93
N LEU A 257 -13.37 17.51 8.03
CA LEU A 257 -12.39 17.39 9.10
C LEU A 257 -11.31 16.37 8.70
N LEU A 258 -11.74 15.28 8.07
CA LEU A 258 -10.89 14.22 7.52
C LEU A 258 -11.58 13.56 6.34
N THR A 259 -10.80 12.97 5.46
CA THR A 259 -11.27 12.04 4.44
C THR A 259 -10.41 10.78 4.38
N TYR A 260 -10.96 9.71 3.81
CA TYR A 260 -10.23 8.48 3.57
C TYR A 260 -10.90 7.69 2.44
N LYS A 261 -10.16 6.74 1.86
CA LYS A 261 -10.70 5.80 0.89
C LYS A 261 -10.80 4.41 1.50
N TYR A 262 -11.86 3.69 1.17
CA TYR A 262 -12.08 2.31 1.58
C TYR A 262 -12.91 1.59 0.52
N SER A 263 -12.48 0.38 0.13
CA SER A 263 -13.09 -0.44 -0.94
C SER A 263 -13.49 0.37 -2.19
N GLY A 264 -12.58 1.23 -2.67
CA GLY A 264 -12.80 2.05 -3.88
C GLY A 264 -13.69 3.28 -3.70
N HIS A 265 -14.28 3.49 -2.53
CA HIS A 265 -15.16 4.64 -2.25
C HIS A 265 -14.49 5.66 -1.34
N SER A 266 -14.89 6.93 -1.46
CA SER A 266 -14.42 8.01 -0.61
C SER A 266 -15.36 8.18 0.58
N TYR A 267 -14.80 8.41 1.76
CA TYR A 267 -15.51 8.66 3.01
C TYR A 267 -14.96 9.91 3.68
N GLY A 268 -15.80 10.66 4.40
CA GLY A 268 -15.36 11.86 5.08
C GLY A 268 -16.27 12.30 6.22
N LEU A 269 -15.68 12.84 7.28
CA LEU A 269 -16.43 13.46 8.37
C LEU A 269 -16.47 14.96 8.15
N ALA A 270 -17.65 15.53 7.93
CA ALA A 270 -17.80 16.96 7.70
C ALA A 270 -17.69 17.75 9.01
N ARG A 271 -17.10 18.94 8.94
CA ARG A 271 -16.98 19.88 10.07
C ARG A 271 -18.35 20.28 10.59
N ASP A 272 -19.25 20.65 9.68
CA ASP A 272 -20.63 21.03 9.98
C ASP A 272 -21.38 19.97 10.79
N THR A 273 -21.13 18.68 10.54
CA THR A 273 -21.76 17.57 11.27
C THR A 273 -21.34 17.57 12.74
N VAL A 274 -20.04 17.73 13.01
CA VAL A 274 -19.52 17.78 14.38
C VAL A 274 -19.99 19.06 15.08
N GLU A 275 -19.94 20.19 14.38
CA GLU A 275 -20.39 21.48 14.92
C GLU A 275 -21.88 21.51 15.27
N SER A 276 -22.75 20.98 14.42
CA SER A 276 -24.19 20.97 14.70
C SER A 276 -24.51 20.18 15.96
N ILE A 277 -23.79 19.07 16.19
CA ILE A 277 -23.96 18.24 17.38
C ILE A 277 -23.41 18.96 18.62
N ALA A 278 -22.25 19.57 18.51
CA ALA A 278 -21.64 20.31 19.60
C ALA A 278 -22.49 21.52 20.04
N ARG A 279 -23.15 22.22 19.10
CA ARG A 279 -24.10 23.31 19.41
C ARG A 279 -25.32 22.85 20.21
N GLU A 280 -25.69 21.57 20.12
CA GLU A 280 -26.73 20.96 20.97
C GLU A 280 -26.20 20.57 22.36
N GLY A 281 -24.91 20.76 22.66
CA GLY A 281 -24.27 20.34 23.90
C GLY A 281 -24.10 18.82 24.03
N LEU A 282 -24.11 18.10 22.90
CA LEU A 282 -24.00 16.64 22.85
C LEU A 282 -22.62 16.20 22.38
N ALA A 283 -22.21 15.01 22.84
CA ALA A 283 -21.02 14.33 22.34
C ALA A 283 -21.30 13.66 20.98
N THR A 284 -20.31 13.71 20.10
CA THR A 284 -20.42 13.10 18.77
C THR A 284 -20.12 11.59 18.84
N CYS A 285 -21.03 10.76 18.37
CA CYS A 285 -20.83 9.32 18.21
C CYS A 285 -20.80 8.97 16.72
N ILE A 286 -19.68 8.41 16.25
CA ILE A 286 -19.48 8.03 14.84
C ILE A 286 -18.88 6.64 14.72
N HIS A 287 -18.84 6.11 13.50
CA HIS A 287 -18.05 4.93 13.18
C HIS A 287 -17.15 5.18 11.98
N LEU A 288 -15.94 4.64 12.03
CA LEU A 288 -14.91 4.81 10.99
C LEU A 288 -14.26 3.45 10.68
N GLU A 289 -13.65 3.37 9.50
CA GLU A 289 -12.65 2.33 9.19
C GLU A 289 -11.27 2.75 9.71
N ILE A 290 -10.29 1.85 9.71
CA ILE A 290 -8.95 2.13 10.25
C ILE A 290 -8.27 3.33 9.57
N GLU A 291 -8.52 3.53 8.29
CA GLU A 291 -7.97 4.64 7.50
C GLU A 291 -8.50 5.97 8.03
N GLY A 292 -9.80 6.06 8.30
CA GLY A 292 -10.40 7.25 8.91
C GLY A 292 -9.91 7.49 10.34
N VAL A 293 -9.62 6.42 11.10
CA VAL A 293 -9.02 6.53 12.43
C VAL A 293 -7.62 7.13 12.36
N ARG A 294 -6.79 6.68 11.43
CA ARG A 294 -5.45 7.24 11.19
C ARG A 294 -5.54 8.73 10.86
N SER A 295 -6.42 9.12 9.93
CA SER A 295 -6.62 10.54 9.59
C SER A 295 -7.10 11.35 10.80
N LEU A 296 -8.03 10.81 11.60
CA LEU A 296 -8.56 11.51 12.78
C LEU A 296 -7.50 11.72 13.86
N LYS A 297 -6.61 10.73 14.08
CA LYS A 297 -5.51 10.82 15.06
C LYS A 297 -4.48 11.92 14.72
N ASN A 298 -4.40 12.35 13.46
CA ASN A 298 -3.57 13.49 13.06
C ASN A 298 -4.22 14.85 13.36
N THR A 299 -5.51 14.87 13.70
CA THR A 299 -6.21 16.11 14.08
C THR A 299 -6.00 16.43 15.57
N HIS A 300 -6.47 17.61 16.00
CA HIS A 300 -6.43 18.00 17.41
C HIS A 300 -7.48 17.29 18.28
N PHE A 301 -8.44 16.55 17.68
CA PHE A 301 -9.45 15.83 18.45
C PHE A 301 -8.85 14.61 19.15
N LYS A 302 -9.24 14.37 20.39
CA LYS A 302 -8.83 13.19 21.19
C LYS A 302 -10.02 12.28 21.51
N PRO A 303 -10.66 11.66 20.50
CA PRO A 303 -11.82 10.82 20.73
C PRO A 303 -11.46 9.53 21.50
N ARG A 304 -12.47 8.92 22.12
CA ARG A 304 -12.39 7.55 22.61
C ARG A 304 -12.67 6.58 21.45
N TYR A 305 -11.72 5.69 21.19
CA TYR A 305 -11.81 4.67 20.14
C TYR A 305 -12.21 3.32 20.76
N ILE A 306 -13.32 2.74 20.30
CA ILE A 306 -13.72 1.39 20.67
C ILE A 306 -13.61 0.49 19.45
N LEU A 307 -12.75 -0.52 19.55
CA LEU A 307 -12.60 -1.56 18.55
C LEU A 307 -13.72 -2.59 18.71
N LEU A 308 -14.40 -2.91 17.62
CA LEU A 308 -15.42 -3.93 17.49
C LEU A 308 -14.88 -4.99 16.53
N VAL A 309 -14.48 -6.14 17.04
CA VAL A 309 -13.87 -7.20 16.23
C VAL A 309 -14.52 -8.55 16.52
N PRO A 310 -14.82 -9.37 15.49
CA PRO A 310 -15.34 -10.71 15.71
C PRO A 310 -14.23 -11.66 16.19
N ASN A 311 -14.48 -12.40 17.28
CA ASN A 311 -13.55 -13.45 17.73
C ASN A 311 -13.53 -14.69 16.82
N ASP A 312 -14.64 -14.97 16.13
CA ASP A 312 -14.79 -16.13 15.25
C ASP A 312 -14.99 -15.67 13.81
N LYS A 313 -13.91 -15.76 13.02
CA LYS A 313 -13.92 -15.36 11.60
C LYS A 313 -14.86 -16.20 10.75
N MET A 314 -15.02 -17.49 11.05
CA MET A 314 -15.88 -18.37 10.26
C MET A 314 -17.35 -17.98 10.44
N LYS A 315 -17.78 -17.74 11.69
CA LYS A 315 -19.14 -17.25 11.96
C LYS A 315 -19.38 -15.86 11.39
N TYR A 316 -18.37 -15.00 11.43
CA TYR A 316 -18.46 -13.67 10.85
C TYR A 316 -18.58 -13.73 9.32
N GLU A 317 -17.80 -14.57 8.65
CA GLU A 317 -17.90 -14.81 7.21
C GLU A 317 -19.27 -15.40 6.83
N GLU A 318 -19.75 -16.40 7.57
CA GLU A 318 -21.08 -16.99 7.37
C GLU A 318 -22.18 -15.93 7.54
N HIS A 319 -22.06 -15.06 8.55
CA HIS A 319 -22.98 -13.95 8.75
C HIS A 319 -23.00 -13.01 7.54
N LEU A 320 -21.84 -12.58 7.05
CA LEU A 320 -21.73 -11.73 5.86
C LEU A 320 -22.38 -12.39 4.64
N ARG A 321 -22.09 -13.67 4.39
CA ARG A 321 -22.68 -14.43 3.29
C ARG A 321 -24.20 -14.52 3.41
N ARG A 322 -24.71 -14.77 4.63
CA ARG A 322 -26.15 -14.89 4.91
C ARG A 322 -26.90 -13.58 4.74
N THR A 323 -26.26 -12.43 4.97
CA THR A 323 -26.92 -11.13 4.75
C THR A 323 -27.26 -10.88 3.28
N GLY A 324 -26.51 -11.45 2.34
CA GLY A 324 -26.75 -11.29 0.90
C GLY A 324 -26.55 -9.85 0.38
N LEU A 325 -25.87 -8.98 1.16
CA LEU A 325 -25.67 -7.57 0.82
C LEU A 325 -24.31 -7.26 0.18
N PHE A 326 -23.33 -8.16 0.34
CA PHE A 326 -21.94 -7.91 0.00
C PHE A 326 -21.47 -8.84 -1.10
N SER A 327 -20.62 -8.32 -1.99
CA SER A 327 -19.92 -9.11 -3.00
C SER A 327 -18.89 -10.05 -2.37
N ARG A 328 -18.48 -11.08 -3.11
CA ARG A 328 -17.45 -12.03 -2.65
C ARG A 328 -16.14 -11.32 -2.29
N ALA A 329 -15.72 -10.34 -3.09
CA ALA A 329 -14.51 -9.56 -2.85
C ALA A 329 -14.60 -8.72 -1.56
N GLU A 330 -15.75 -8.07 -1.30
CA GLU A 330 -15.97 -7.32 -0.06
C GLU A 330 -15.95 -8.23 1.18
N ILE A 331 -16.49 -9.45 1.07
CA ILE A 331 -16.47 -10.43 2.17
C ILE A 331 -15.03 -10.88 2.45
N GLU A 332 -14.28 -11.25 1.41
CA GLU A 332 -12.88 -11.67 1.55
C GLU A 332 -12.00 -10.55 2.13
N GLU A 333 -12.17 -9.30 1.66
CA GLU A 333 -11.51 -8.12 2.20
C GLU A 333 -11.87 -7.90 3.69
N ALA A 334 -13.16 -7.97 4.04
CA ALA A 334 -13.61 -7.75 5.40
C ALA A 334 -13.09 -8.80 6.39
N VAL A 335 -13.03 -10.07 5.98
CA VAL A 335 -12.48 -11.17 6.79
C VAL A 335 -10.97 -11.02 6.96
N ALA A 336 -10.23 -10.69 5.89
CA ALA A 336 -8.79 -10.46 5.97
C ALA A 336 -8.43 -9.29 6.91
N ARG A 337 -9.26 -8.23 6.91
CA ARG A 337 -9.06 -7.06 7.78
C ARG A 337 -9.24 -7.35 9.27
N VAL A 338 -9.88 -8.46 9.66
CA VAL A 338 -9.98 -8.87 11.08
C VAL A 338 -8.59 -9.03 11.69
N ASP A 339 -7.67 -9.68 10.97
CA ASP A 339 -6.28 -9.87 11.44
C ASP A 339 -5.56 -8.54 11.59
N MET A 340 -5.71 -7.66 10.60
CA MET A 340 -5.13 -6.33 10.65
C MET A 340 -5.58 -5.55 11.90
N TYR A 341 -6.87 -5.57 12.23
CA TYR A 341 -7.37 -4.90 13.45
C TYR A 341 -6.80 -5.50 14.74
N LEU A 342 -6.71 -6.84 14.82
CA LEU A 342 -6.14 -7.53 15.98
C LEU A 342 -4.65 -7.24 16.12
N GLN A 343 -3.91 -7.27 15.02
CA GLN A 343 -2.49 -6.98 14.98
C GLN A 343 -2.20 -5.55 15.42
N ILE A 344 -2.94 -4.55 14.91
CA ILE A 344 -2.79 -3.15 15.34
C ILE A 344 -3.03 -3.01 16.86
N ASN A 345 -4.05 -3.70 17.39
CA ASN A 345 -4.35 -3.65 18.82
C ASN A 345 -3.27 -4.33 19.68
N GLN A 346 -2.54 -5.31 19.14
CA GLN A 346 -1.43 -5.99 19.81
C GLN A 346 -0.12 -5.20 19.72
N ASP A 347 0.23 -4.75 18.52
CA ASP A 347 1.49 -4.06 18.22
C ASP A 347 1.53 -2.64 18.82
N PHE A 348 0.36 -2.00 18.98
CA PHE A 348 0.25 -0.64 19.51
C PHE A 348 -0.73 -0.57 20.71
N PRO A 349 -0.30 -0.96 21.93
CA PRO A 349 -1.11 -0.83 23.13
C PRO A 349 -1.60 0.62 23.34
N GLY A 350 -2.91 0.79 23.57
CA GLY A 350 -3.53 2.11 23.69
C GLY A 350 -3.93 2.76 22.37
N TYR A 351 -3.68 2.12 21.22
CA TYR A 351 -4.18 2.61 19.93
C TYR A 351 -5.71 2.68 19.91
N PHE A 352 -6.36 1.67 20.49
CA PHE A 352 -7.77 1.67 20.86
C PHE A 352 -7.92 1.75 22.38
N HIS A 353 -8.96 2.40 22.86
CA HIS A 353 -9.24 2.56 24.28
C HIS A 353 -9.96 1.34 24.88
N ALA A 354 -10.70 0.61 24.06
CA ALA A 354 -11.38 -0.62 24.43
C ALA A 354 -11.55 -1.52 23.21
N ASN A 355 -11.71 -2.83 23.45
CA ASN A 355 -12.06 -3.83 22.44
C ASN A 355 -13.30 -4.60 22.89
N ILE A 356 -14.27 -4.78 21.99
CA ILE A 356 -15.51 -5.53 22.21
C ILE A 356 -15.61 -6.62 21.16
N ASN A 357 -15.78 -7.86 21.61
CA ASN A 357 -16.07 -8.99 20.74
C ASN A 357 -17.48 -8.86 20.16
N THR A 358 -17.60 -8.83 18.83
CA THR A 358 -18.90 -8.72 18.16
C THR A 358 -19.63 -10.05 18.01
N GLY A 359 -18.95 -11.18 18.25
CA GLY A 359 -19.54 -12.52 18.23
C GLY A 359 -20.77 -12.67 19.13
N GLU A 360 -20.79 -11.96 20.26
CA GLU A 360 -21.90 -11.94 21.23
C GLU A 360 -23.01 -10.94 20.88
N LEU A 361 -22.76 -10.05 19.93
CA LEU A 361 -23.70 -9.00 19.54
C LEU A 361 -24.63 -9.42 18.39
N PHE A 362 -24.24 -10.40 17.57
CA PHE A 362 -25.05 -10.92 16.46
C PHE A 362 -26.42 -11.49 16.84
N PRO A 363 -26.65 -12.08 18.03
CA PRO A 363 -27.99 -12.48 18.49
C PRO A 363 -28.85 -11.32 19.01
N ILE A 364 -28.27 -10.13 19.21
CA ILE A 364 -28.89 -8.98 19.89
C ILE A 364 -29.30 -7.89 18.86
N PHE A 365 -29.01 -8.08 17.58
CA PHE A 365 -29.26 -7.12 16.50
C PHE A 365 -30.29 -7.58 15.47
#